data_AF-A0A9D5D1C1-F1
#
_entry.id   AF-A0A9D5D1C1-F1
#
_cell.length_a   1.000
_cell.length_b   1.000
_cell.length_c   1.000
_cell.angle_alpha   90.00
_cell.angle_beta   90.00
_cell.angle_gamma   90.00
#
_symmetry.space_group_name_H-M   'P 1'
#
loop_
_entity.id
_entity.type
_entity.pdbx_description
1 polymer ?
#
loop_
_entity_poly.entity_id
_entity_poly.type
_entity_poly.pdbx_seq_one_letter_code
_entity_poly.pdbx_strand_id
1 'polypeptide(L)'
;MMPLLELCKTLANKGHHVSYLATPRNISKLFSTTTPTTLPSFLTFIPLPLPQTPGLPDFAEATSDVSPDQVQYLKIALDSLQHPFTTFLQEASPKLHRILTDFATPWAIPIASKFSIPCVFFSVFTASFLTFLGPPSELTTGKGSRGSPENFTVTPAWIPFPSKLAYSLHGARNLMAAYENDASGLSDACRYRMTVEGCKALAPRTCMEVERDLVELLEDLHEKPVLPLAYV
;
A
#
# COMPACT_ATOMS: atom_id res chain seq x y z
N MET A 1 6.08 -6.73 -1.61
CA MET A 1 6.60 -6.88 -2.99
C MET A 1 5.98 -8.07 -3.72
N MET A 2 6.13 -9.32 -3.24
CA MET A 2 5.64 -10.50 -3.98
C MET A 2 4.15 -10.47 -4.39
N PRO A 3 3.18 -10.11 -3.52
CA PRO A 3 1.77 -10.10 -3.95
C PRO A 3 1.47 -9.12 -5.08
N LEU A 4 2.12 -7.95 -5.09
CA LEU A 4 1.98 -6.98 -6.18
C LEU A 4 2.61 -7.52 -7.47
N LEU A 5 3.76 -8.20 -7.37
CA LEU A 5 4.42 -8.79 -8.53
C LEU A 5 3.54 -9.87 -9.19
N GLU A 6 2.89 -10.73 -8.41
CA GLU A 6 1.99 -11.76 -8.96
C GLU A 6 0.75 -11.16 -9.64
N LEU A 7 0.20 -10.08 -9.08
CA LEU A 7 -0.83 -9.29 -9.75
C LEU A 7 -0.32 -8.71 -11.08
N CYS A 8 0.87 -8.10 -11.07
CA CYS A 8 1.49 -7.54 -12.27
C CYS A 8 1.75 -8.60 -13.35
N LYS A 9 2.22 -9.81 -12.96
CA LYS A 9 2.37 -10.95 -13.88
C LYS A 9 1.03 -11.37 -14.47
N THR A 10 0.00 -11.46 -13.64
CA THR A 10 -1.36 -11.81 -14.07
C THR A 10 -1.92 -10.79 -15.07
N LEU A 11 -1.75 -9.50 -14.81
CA LEU A 11 -2.15 -8.44 -15.73
C LEU A 11 -1.38 -8.51 -17.06
N ALA A 12 -0.07 -8.75 -16.99
CA ALA A 12 0.76 -8.88 -18.19
C ALA A 12 0.38 -10.10 -19.04
N ASN A 13 0.09 -11.24 -18.42
CA ASN A 13 -0.42 -12.43 -19.10
C ASN A 13 -1.81 -12.22 -19.74
N LYS A 14 -2.59 -11.27 -19.24
CA LYS A 14 -3.87 -10.85 -19.84
C LYS A 14 -3.72 -9.82 -20.96
N GLY A 15 -2.49 -9.47 -21.34
CA GLY A 15 -2.22 -8.55 -22.44
C GLY A 15 -2.02 -7.09 -22.04
N HIS A 16 -1.96 -6.77 -20.74
CA HIS A 16 -1.69 -5.41 -20.28
C HIS A 16 -0.18 -5.12 -20.23
N HIS A 17 0.25 -3.98 -20.75
CA HIS A 17 1.62 -3.49 -20.54
C HIS A 17 1.77 -3.00 -19.09
N VAL A 18 2.71 -3.58 -18.36
CA VAL A 18 2.96 -3.29 -16.94
C VAL A 18 4.39 -2.80 -16.76
N SER A 19 4.53 -1.60 -16.23
CA SER A 19 5.81 -1.08 -15.71
C SER A 19 5.85 -1.30 -14.20
N TYR A 20 6.75 -2.16 -13.73
CA TYR A 20 6.95 -2.45 -12.31
C TYR A 20 8.11 -1.61 -11.77
N LEU A 21 7.79 -0.58 -10.99
CA LEU A 21 8.77 0.34 -10.42
C LEU A 21 9.29 -0.21 -9.09
N ALA A 22 10.61 -0.35 -8.98
CA ALA A 22 11.26 -0.78 -7.74
C ALA A 22 12.72 -0.34 -7.72
N THR A 23 13.35 -0.41 -6.55
CA THR A 23 14.77 -0.07 -6.41
C THR A 23 15.67 -1.17 -7.00
N PRO A 24 16.89 -0.85 -7.47
CA PRO A 24 17.76 -1.81 -8.18
C PRO A 24 18.07 -3.10 -7.42
N ARG A 25 18.27 -3.03 -6.10
CA ARG A 25 18.56 -4.20 -5.26
C ARG A 25 17.31 -5.04 -5.05
N ASN A 26 16.15 -4.41 -4.90
CA ASN A 26 14.88 -5.12 -4.84
C ASN A 26 14.55 -5.84 -6.14
N ILE A 27 14.81 -5.21 -7.30
CA ILE A 27 14.69 -5.85 -8.61
C ILE A 27 15.61 -7.07 -8.69
N SER A 28 16.88 -6.93 -8.30
CA SER A 28 17.84 -8.05 -8.26
C SER A 28 17.36 -9.20 -7.38
N LYS A 29 16.81 -8.90 -6.19
CA LYS A 29 16.22 -9.91 -5.30
C LYS A 29 15.06 -10.64 -5.97
N LEU A 30 14.15 -9.92 -6.64
CA LEU A 30 13.02 -10.54 -7.37
C LEU A 30 13.48 -11.47 -8.50
N PHE A 31 14.55 -11.12 -9.22
CA PHE A 31 15.13 -11.99 -10.25
C PHE A 31 15.83 -13.22 -9.66
N SER A 32 16.43 -13.11 -8.48
CA SER A 32 17.05 -14.28 -7.82
C SER A 32 16.03 -15.34 -7.38
N THR A 33 14.79 -14.93 -7.11
CA THR A 33 13.70 -15.82 -6.68
C THR A 33 12.77 -16.23 -7.81
N THR A 34 12.84 -15.57 -8.97
CA THR A 34 11.98 -15.83 -10.13
C THR A 34 12.81 -16.40 -11.28
N THR A 35 12.45 -17.58 -11.81
CA THR A 35 13.13 -18.12 -12.98
C THR A 35 12.86 -17.24 -14.21
N PRO A 36 13.89 -16.73 -14.93
CA PRO A 36 13.71 -15.74 -16.01
C PRO A 36 12.77 -16.17 -17.15
N THR A 37 12.64 -17.47 -17.41
CA THR A 37 11.73 -18.05 -18.40
C THR A 37 10.24 -17.95 -18.05
N THR A 38 9.89 -17.40 -16.88
CA THR A 38 8.50 -17.25 -16.40
C THR A 38 7.97 -15.83 -16.43
N LEU A 39 8.78 -14.84 -16.83
CA LEU A 39 8.33 -13.45 -16.85
C LEU A 39 7.52 -13.14 -18.11
N PRO A 40 6.30 -12.59 -17.99
CA PRO A 40 5.50 -12.22 -19.14
C PRO A 40 6.17 -11.14 -19.99
N SER A 41 6.06 -11.22 -21.32
CA SER A 41 6.70 -10.26 -22.24
C SER A 41 6.21 -8.82 -22.10
N PHE A 42 5.06 -8.60 -21.46
CA PHE A 42 4.49 -7.27 -21.21
C PHE A 42 4.79 -6.71 -19.81
N LEU A 43 5.68 -7.36 -19.05
CA LEU A 43 6.14 -6.88 -17.74
C LEU A 43 7.56 -6.32 -17.85
N THR A 44 7.72 -5.02 -17.61
CA THR A 44 9.01 -4.32 -17.63
C THR A 44 9.34 -3.79 -16.25
N PHE A 45 10.52 -4.10 -15.72
CA PHE A 45 11.01 -3.53 -14.46
C PHE A 45 11.69 -2.18 -14.71
N ILE A 46 11.27 -1.16 -13.97
CA ILE A 46 11.83 0.20 -14.06
C ILE A 46 12.57 0.51 -12.76
N PRO A 47 13.91 0.63 -12.80
CA PRO A 47 14.69 0.92 -11.60
C PRO A 47 14.48 2.36 -11.15
N LEU A 48 14.20 2.54 -9.86
CA LEU A 48 14.23 3.83 -9.16
C LEU A 48 15.32 3.79 -8.09
N PRO A 49 16.54 4.30 -8.37
CA PRO A 49 17.62 4.29 -7.39
C PRO A 49 17.23 5.04 -6.11
N LEU A 50 17.31 4.35 -4.99
CA LEU A 50 17.04 4.95 -3.68
C LEU A 50 18.24 5.80 -3.27
N PRO A 51 18.07 7.08 -2.92
CA PRO A 51 19.19 7.90 -2.50
C PRO A 51 19.68 7.49 -1.11
N GLN A 52 20.97 7.75 -0.86
CA GLN A 52 21.54 7.59 0.47
C GLN A 52 20.81 8.51 1.45
N THR A 53 20.34 7.92 2.55
CA THR A 53 19.50 8.60 3.53
C THR A 53 20.10 8.40 4.93
N PRO A 54 20.36 9.48 5.69
CA PRO A 54 20.86 9.37 7.06
C PRO A 54 20.00 8.43 7.92
N GLY A 55 20.64 7.55 8.67
CA GLY A 55 19.97 6.55 9.51
C GLY A 55 19.78 5.18 8.85
N LEU A 56 20.01 5.06 7.54
CA LEU A 56 20.04 3.78 6.84
C LEU A 56 21.47 3.23 6.71
N PRO A 57 21.65 1.90 6.83
CA PRO A 57 22.88 1.23 6.41
C PRO A 57 23.13 1.40 4.91
N ASP A 58 24.40 1.29 4.51
CA ASP A 58 24.77 1.28 3.10
C ASP A 58 24.01 0.18 2.34
N PHE A 59 23.45 0.56 1.20
CA PHE A 59 22.71 -0.34 0.28
C PHE A 59 21.41 -0.95 0.86
N ALA A 60 20.89 -0.43 1.97
CA ALA A 60 19.58 -0.83 2.49
C ALA A 60 18.46 -0.27 1.59
N GLU A 61 17.74 -1.15 0.91
CA GLU A 61 16.63 -0.78 0.02
C GLU A 61 15.32 -1.51 0.35
N ALA A 62 15.33 -2.42 1.33
CA ALA A 62 14.16 -3.19 1.75
C ALA A 62 14.00 -3.17 3.26
N THR A 63 12.77 -3.37 3.74
CA THR A 63 12.49 -3.54 5.17
C THR A 63 13.18 -4.76 5.79
N SER A 64 13.55 -5.75 4.97
CA SER A 64 14.36 -6.91 5.41
C SER A 64 15.82 -6.57 5.66
N ASP A 65 16.30 -5.42 5.20
CA ASP A 65 17.71 -5.02 5.28
C ASP A 65 18.01 -4.22 6.57
N VAL A 66 16.98 -3.91 7.38
CA VAL A 66 17.07 -3.00 8.52
C VAL A 66 16.27 -3.50 9.72
N SER A 67 16.53 -2.97 10.92
CA SER A 67 15.71 -3.23 12.11
C SER A 67 14.38 -2.47 12.06
N PRO A 68 13.35 -2.88 12.84
CA PRO A 68 12.04 -2.21 12.83
C PRO A 68 12.08 -0.70 13.09
N ASP A 69 12.95 -0.25 14.00
CA ASP A 69 13.16 1.17 14.33
C ASP A 69 13.80 1.98 13.20
N GLN A 70 14.47 1.32 12.25
CA GLN A 70 15.08 1.97 11.08
C GLN A 70 14.14 2.04 9.86
N VAL A 71 13.01 1.34 9.87
CA VAL A 71 12.03 1.35 8.76
C VAL A 71 11.51 2.76 8.47
N GLN A 72 11.44 3.63 9.48
CA GLN A 72 11.08 5.03 9.30
C GLN A 72 12.01 5.79 8.34
N TYR A 73 13.31 5.46 8.32
CA TYR A 73 14.26 6.10 7.41
C TYR A 73 14.10 5.59 5.97
N LEU A 74 13.63 4.35 5.78
CA LEU A 74 13.24 3.85 4.44
C LEU A 74 12.07 4.64 3.88
N LYS A 75 11.12 5.08 4.71
CA LYS A 75 9.99 5.92 4.26
C LYS A 75 10.45 7.30 3.81
N ILE A 76 11.41 7.91 4.53
CA ILE A 76 12.05 9.17 4.09
C ILE A 76 12.73 8.98 2.73
N ALA A 77 13.51 7.90 2.58
CA ALA A 77 14.16 7.57 1.33
C ALA A 77 13.14 7.35 0.20
N LEU A 78 12.04 6.66 0.49
CA LEU A 78 10.94 6.41 -0.45
C LEU A 78 10.24 7.72 -0.88
N ASP A 79 10.01 8.65 0.05
CA ASP A 79 9.41 9.95 -0.23
C ASP A 79 10.27 10.83 -1.13
N SER A 80 11.59 10.63 -1.13
CA SER A 80 12.49 11.34 -2.03
C SER A 80 12.39 10.89 -3.50
N LEU A 81 11.72 9.75 -3.77
CA LEU A 81 11.50 9.24 -5.12
C LEU A 81 10.42 9.99 -5.91
N GLN A 82 9.79 11.01 -5.31
CA GLN A 82 8.81 11.86 -6.00
C GLN A 82 9.32 12.45 -7.31
N HIS A 83 10.56 12.95 -7.33
CA HIS A 83 11.14 13.53 -8.54
C HIS A 83 11.38 12.49 -9.65
N PRO A 84 12.15 11.39 -9.42
CA PRO A 84 12.34 10.39 -10.46
C PRO A 84 11.04 9.71 -10.90
N PHE A 85 10.06 9.54 -10.00
CA PHE A 85 8.73 9.09 -10.37
C PHE A 85 8.02 10.07 -11.31
N THR A 86 8.08 11.38 -11.03
CA THR A 86 7.50 12.41 -11.90
C THR A 86 8.13 12.38 -13.28
N THR A 87 9.47 12.29 -13.36
CA THR A 87 10.20 12.18 -14.63
C THR A 87 9.77 10.96 -15.42
N PHE A 88 9.64 9.80 -14.75
CA PHE A 88 9.13 8.59 -15.38
C PHE A 88 7.73 8.79 -15.99
N LEU A 89 6.79 9.44 -15.28
CA LEU A 89 5.46 9.73 -15.83
C LEU A 89 5.48 10.68 -17.02
N GLN A 90 6.43 11.62 -17.07
CA GLN A 90 6.60 12.54 -18.20
C GLN A 90 7.11 11.83 -19.46
N GLU A 91 8.03 10.90 -19.27
CA GLU A 91 8.73 10.19 -20.35
C GLU A 91 8.00 8.91 -20.81
N ALA A 92 7.04 8.42 -20.02
CA ALA A 92 6.30 7.19 -20.31
C ALA A 92 5.61 7.23 -21.68
N SER A 93 5.97 6.27 -22.53
CA SER A 93 5.36 6.04 -23.84
C SER A 93 5.11 4.54 -24.04
N PRO A 94 3.86 4.10 -24.26
CA PRO A 94 2.64 4.91 -24.32
C PRO A 94 2.27 5.52 -22.97
N LYS A 95 1.36 6.50 -22.98
CA LYS A 95 0.84 7.10 -21.74
C LYS A 95 0.21 6.03 -20.85
N LEU A 96 0.51 6.10 -19.55
CA LEU A 96 -0.04 5.16 -18.58
C LEU A 96 -1.54 5.39 -18.37
N HIS A 97 -2.30 4.29 -18.25
CA HIS A 97 -3.74 4.34 -18.05
C HIS A 97 -4.15 4.37 -16.57
N ARG A 98 -3.37 3.73 -15.70
CA ARG A 98 -3.64 3.54 -14.27
C ARG A 98 -2.32 3.41 -13.52
N ILE A 99 -2.31 3.79 -12.25
CA ILE A 99 -1.21 3.48 -11.31
C ILE A 99 -1.76 2.61 -10.19
N LEU A 100 -1.08 1.50 -9.90
CA LEU A 100 -1.30 0.70 -8.70
C LEU A 100 -0.30 1.17 -7.65
N THR A 101 -0.79 1.55 -6.47
CA THR A 101 0.05 2.13 -5.41
C THR A 101 -0.26 1.49 -4.08
N ASP A 102 0.74 1.37 -3.21
CA ASP A 102 0.54 0.98 -1.82
C ASP A 102 0.28 2.21 -0.93
N PHE A 103 0.16 1.98 0.38
CA PHE A 103 -0.08 3.06 1.33
C PHE A 103 1.20 3.84 1.63
N ALA A 104 2.39 3.29 1.38
CA ALA A 104 3.67 3.91 1.75
C ALA A 104 4.02 5.10 0.86
N THR A 105 3.39 5.21 -0.31
CA THR A 105 3.64 6.22 -1.35
C THR A 105 2.46 7.18 -1.58
N PRO A 106 1.89 7.82 -0.55
CA PRO A 106 0.72 8.71 -0.73
C PRO A 106 1.03 9.91 -1.63
N TRP A 107 2.30 10.30 -1.75
CA TRP A 107 2.79 11.34 -2.65
C TRP A 107 2.61 11.01 -4.13
N ALA A 108 2.46 9.73 -4.51
CA ALA A 108 2.25 9.33 -5.90
C ALA A 108 0.90 9.83 -6.44
N ILE A 109 -0.11 9.96 -5.57
CA ILE A 109 -1.47 10.42 -5.91
C ILE A 109 -1.47 11.83 -6.52
N PRO A 110 -1.02 12.90 -5.83
CA PRO A 110 -1.07 14.25 -6.38
C PRO A 110 -0.17 14.41 -7.62
N ILE A 111 0.91 13.62 -7.73
CA ILE A 111 1.74 13.63 -8.93
C ILE A 111 0.97 13.02 -10.11
N ALA A 112 0.42 11.81 -9.95
CA ALA A 112 -0.39 11.14 -10.98
C ALA A 112 -1.58 11.99 -11.46
N SER A 113 -2.21 12.72 -10.53
CA SER A 113 -3.31 13.63 -10.86
C SER A 113 -2.90 14.74 -11.84
N LYS A 114 -1.66 15.24 -11.79
CA LYS A 114 -1.16 16.25 -12.75
C LYS A 114 -1.09 15.71 -14.18
N PHE A 115 -0.97 14.39 -14.34
CA PHE A 115 -0.97 13.68 -15.61
C PHE A 115 -2.34 13.09 -15.98
N SER A 116 -3.38 13.36 -15.17
CA SER A 116 -4.71 12.76 -15.32
C SER A 116 -4.72 11.24 -15.28
N ILE A 117 -3.79 10.62 -14.54
CA ILE A 117 -3.69 9.17 -14.39
C ILE A 117 -4.42 8.76 -13.09
N PRO A 118 -5.49 7.94 -13.16
CA PRO A 118 -6.17 7.45 -11.97
C PRO A 118 -5.33 6.43 -11.21
N CYS A 119 -5.31 6.55 -9.88
CA CYS A 119 -4.65 5.60 -8.98
C CYS A 119 -5.65 4.59 -8.40
N VAL A 120 -5.19 3.37 -8.17
CA VAL A 120 -5.88 2.31 -7.43
C VAL A 120 -4.99 1.90 -6.28
N PHE A 121 -5.57 1.86 -5.08
CA PHE A 121 -4.85 1.43 -3.89
C PHE A 121 -4.79 -0.10 -3.85
N PHE A 122 -3.60 -0.68 -3.99
CA PHE A 122 -3.39 -2.10 -3.78
C PHE A 122 -3.00 -2.36 -2.33
N SER A 123 -3.78 -3.21 -1.64
CA SER A 123 -3.48 -3.60 -0.27
C SER A 123 -3.07 -5.07 -0.20
N VAL A 124 -1.93 -5.31 0.45
CA VAL A 124 -1.54 -6.67 0.84
C VAL A 124 -2.36 -7.20 2.02
N PHE A 125 -3.11 -6.33 2.70
CA PHE A 125 -4.01 -6.69 3.79
C PHE A 125 -5.42 -7.03 3.28
N THR A 126 -6.15 -7.79 4.09
CA THR A 126 -7.51 -8.26 3.78
C THR A 126 -8.56 -7.17 3.96
N ALA A 127 -9.80 -7.42 3.50
CA ALA A 127 -10.91 -6.49 3.74
C ALA A 127 -11.25 -6.41 5.24
N SER A 128 -11.13 -7.52 6.00
CA SER A 128 -11.28 -7.46 7.47
C SER A 128 -10.38 -6.40 8.09
N PHE A 129 -9.08 -6.40 7.73
CA PHE A 129 -8.13 -5.47 8.31
C PHE A 129 -8.47 -4.02 7.96
N LEU A 130 -8.72 -3.73 6.68
CA LEU A 130 -9.02 -2.37 6.24
C LEU A 130 -10.34 -1.85 6.84
N THR A 131 -11.38 -2.70 6.87
CA THR A 131 -12.66 -2.39 7.50
C THR A 131 -12.50 -2.13 8.99
N PHE A 132 -11.62 -2.87 9.66
CA PHE A 132 -11.33 -2.66 11.08
C PHE A 132 -10.63 -1.34 11.38
N LEU A 133 -9.84 -0.80 10.44
CA LEU A 133 -9.24 0.53 10.57
C LEU A 133 -10.30 1.64 10.47
N GLY A 134 -11.36 1.40 9.69
CA GLY A 134 -12.51 2.28 9.59
C GLY A 134 -12.41 3.33 8.47
N PRO A 135 -13.38 4.25 8.42
CA PRO A 135 -13.43 5.27 7.39
C PRO A 135 -12.27 6.27 7.52
N PRO A 136 -11.93 7.01 6.46
CA PRO A 136 -10.84 8.01 6.47
C PRO A 136 -10.88 9.01 7.63
N SER A 137 -12.08 9.35 8.13
CA SER A 137 -12.27 10.24 9.28
C SER A 137 -11.65 9.70 10.59
N GLU A 138 -11.63 8.38 10.78
CA GLU A 138 -11.09 7.72 11.98
C GLU A 138 -9.55 7.57 11.94
N LEU A 139 -8.94 7.74 10.77
CA LEU A 139 -7.50 7.54 10.54
C LEU A 139 -6.65 8.78 10.87
N THR A 140 -7.20 9.76 11.58
CA THR A 140 -6.50 10.99 11.92
C THR A 140 -5.91 10.88 13.33
N THR A 141 -4.58 11.02 13.44
CA THR A 141 -3.85 11.01 14.71
C THR A 141 -4.48 12.00 15.70
N GLY A 142 -4.88 11.51 16.88
CA GLY A 142 -5.44 12.31 17.97
C GLY A 142 -6.87 12.85 17.77
N LYS A 143 -7.56 12.48 16.69
CA LYS A 143 -8.94 12.95 16.40
C LYS A 143 -9.95 11.83 16.16
N GLY A 144 -9.52 10.57 16.07
CA GLY A 144 -10.41 9.41 15.97
C GLY A 144 -10.94 8.92 17.31
N SER A 145 -11.98 8.09 17.27
CA SER A 145 -12.58 7.43 18.44
C SER A 145 -11.66 6.37 19.09
N ARG A 146 -10.53 6.05 18.45
CA ARG A 146 -9.59 4.99 18.82
C ARG A 146 -8.26 5.54 19.36
N GLY A 147 -8.34 6.25 20.48
CA GLY A 147 -7.18 6.90 21.12
C GLY A 147 -6.38 6.00 22.07
N SER A 148 -6.93 4.84 22.48
CA SER A 148 -6.25 3.91 23.39
C SER A 148 -6.25 2.47 22.86
N PRO A 149 -5.35 1.59 23.35
CA PRO A 149 -5.28 0.20 22.91
C PRO A 149 -6.59 -0.55 23.15
N GLU A 150 -7.30 -0.23 24.22
CA GLU A 150 -8.57 -0.84 24.61
C GLU A 150 -9.67 -0.56 23.57
N ASN A 151 -9.59 0.53 22.81
CA ASN A 151 -10.55 0.78 21.74
C ASN A 151 -10.41 -0.19 20.56
N PHE A 152 -9.26 -0.86 20.43
CA PHE A 152 -9.04 -1.90 19.42
C PHE A 152 -9.35 -3.32 19.93
N THR A 153 -9.66 -3.50 21.22
CA THR A 153 -10.04 -4.82 21.77
C THR A 153 -11.53 -5.10 21.69
N VAL A 154 -12.28 -4.21 21.06
CA VAL A 154 -13.71 -4.33 20.78
C VAL A 154 -13.99 -4.17 19.29
N THR A 155 -15.09 -4.75 18.84
CA THR A 155 -15.56 -4.59 17.47
C THR A 155 -15.89 -3.11 17.21
N PRO A 156 -15.38 -2.52 16.12
CA PRO A 156 -15.69 -1.15 15.77
C PRO A 156 -17.19 -0.90 15.60
N ALA A 157 -17.65 0.29 16.01
CA ALA A 157 -19.06 0.66 15.96
C ALA A 157 -19.63 0.75 14.53
N TRP A 158 -18.77 0.94 13.53
CA TRP A 158 -19.16 0.96 12.12
C TRP A 158 -19.30 -0.42 11.49
N ILE A 159 -19.11 -1.51 12.24
CA ILE A 159 -19.44 -2.86 11.80
C ILE A 159 -20.87 -3.17 12.30
N PRO A 160 -21.90 -3.14 11.43
CA PRO A 160 -23.30 -3.15 11.87
C PRO A 160 -23.84 -4.56 12.13
N PHE A 161 -23.03 -5.60 11.94
CA PHE A 161 -23.42 -7.00 12.06
C PHE A 161 -22.64 -7.71 13.19
N PRO A 162 -23.19 -8.81 13.76
CA PRO A 162 -22.49 -9.59 14.78
C PRO A 162 -21.11 -10.06 14.30
N SER A 163 -20.06 -9.53 14.92
CA SER A 163 -18.68 -9.84 14.56
C SER A 163 -17.83 -9.99 15.82
N LYS A 164 -16.78 -10.80 15.72
CA LYS A 164 -15.72 -10.93 16.74
C LYS A 164 -14.43 -10.26 16.29
N LEU A 165 -14.48 -9.43 15.26
CA LEU A 165 -13.31 -8.74 14.72
C LEU A 165 -12.81 -7.72 15.75
N ALA A 166 -11.76 -8.09 16.45
CA ALA A 166 -11.13 -7.32 17.51
C ALA A 166 -9.68 -7.79 17.68
N TYR A 167 -8.81 -6.92 18.20
CA TYR A 167 -7.43 -7.28 18.54
C TYR A 167 -7.33 -7.77 19.98
N SER A 168 -6.33 -8.61 20.25
CA SER A 168 -5.86 -8.77 21.63
C SER A 168 -5.25 -7.45 22.11
N LEU A 169 -5.20 -7.22 23.43
CA LEU A 169 -4.57 -6.00 23.96
C LEU A 169 -3.09 -5.86 23.53
N HIS A 170 -2.38 -6.98 23.41
CA HIS A 170 -1.03 -7.01 22.87
C HIS A 170 -0.99 -6.56 21.40
N GLY A 171 -1.86 -7.12 20.56
CA GLY A 171 -1.96 -6.73 19.15
C GLY A 171 -2.41 -5.28 18.96
N ALA A 172 -3.31 -4.79 19.82
CA ALA A 172 -3.78 -3.41 19.82
C ALA A 172 -2.66 -2.41 20.09
N ARG A 173 -1.76 -2.70 21.04
CA ARG A 173 -0.58 -1.86 21.31
C ARG A 173 0.34 -1.78 20.09
N ASN A 174 0.54 -2.89 19.39
CA ASN A 174 1.35 -2.91 18.17
C ASN A 174 0.67 -2.13 17.04
N LEU A 175 -0.66 -2.24 16.90
CA LEU A 175 -1.42 -1.49 15.90
C LEU A 175 -1.39 0.02 16.17
N MET A 176 -1.39 0.45 17.44
CA MET A 176 -1.31 1.86 17.78
C MET A 176 -0.02 2.53 17.30
N ALA A 177 1.09 1.80 17.21
CA ALA A 177 2.32 2.34 16.64
C ALA A 177 2.14 2.82 15.18
N ALA A 178 1.16 2.27 14.44
CA ALA A 178 0.84 2.74 13.09
C ALA A 178 0.15 4.12 13.06
N TYR A 179 -0.36 4.61 14.18
CA TYR A 179 -1.01 5.92 14.32
C TYR A 179 -0.07 7.02 14.83
N GLU A 180 1.11 6.62 15.32
CA GLU A 180 2.18 7.53 15.74
C GLU A 180 2.97 8.02 14.52
N ASN A 181 3.41 9.28 14.55
CA ASN A 181 4.23 9.83 13.48
C ASN A 181 5.64 9.23 13.56
N ASP A 182 6.17 8.82 12.41
CA ASP A 182 7.55 8.37 12.29
C ASP A 182 8.50 9.53 11.92
N ALA A 183 9.78 9.24 11.69
CA ALA A 183 10.78 10.25 11.32
C ALA A 183 10.45 11.06 10.04
N SER A 184 9.55 10.59 9.17
CA SER A 184 9.05 11.36 8.02
C SER A 184 8.02 12.44 8.41
N GLY A 185 7.55 12.43 9.65
CA GLY A 185 6.50 13.32 10.15
C GLY A 185 5.08 12.83 9.84
N LEU A 186 4.93 11.64 9.22
CA LEU A 186 3.64 11.00 8.93
C LEU A 186 3.52 9.68 9.67
N SER A 187 2.32 9.35 10.12
CA SER A 187 1.97 8.00 10.59
C SER A 187 1.54 7.09 9.45
N ASP A 188 1.61 5.77 9.62
CA ASP A 188 1.13 4.81 8.62
C ASP A 188 -0.38 4.95 8.37
N ALA A 189 -1.15 5.22 9.42
CA ALA A 189 -2.58 5.54 9.31
C ALA A 189 -2.82 6.80 8.46
N CYS A 190 -2.00 7.85 8.65
CA CYS A 190 -2.10 9.06 7.85
C CYS A 190 -1.75 8.81 6.38
N ARG A 191 -0.67 8.04 6.12
CA ARG A 191 -0.28 7.66 4.76
C ARG A 191 -1.38 6.83 4.08
N TYR A 192 -1.94 5.84 4.77
CA TYR A 192 -3.08 5.05 4.30
C TYR A 192 -4.28 5.94 3.96
N ARG A 193 -4.68 6.83 4.87
CA ARG A 193 -5.78 7.80 4.65
C ARG A 193 -5.56 8.62 3.38
N MET A 194 -4.39 9.26 3.25
CA MET A 194 -4.05 10.08 2.09
C MET A 194 -4.13 9.28 0.78
N THR A 195 -3.64 8.03 0.79
CA THR A 195 -3.70 7.15 -0.37
C THR A 195 -5.13 6.76 -0.73
N VAL A 196 -5.96 6.32 0.23
CA VAL A 196 -7.32 5.89 -0.06
C VAL A 196 -8.21 7.05 -0.48
N GLU A 197 -8.07 8.24 0.11
CA GLU A 197 -8.81 9.44 -0.29
C GLU A 197 -8.46 9.85 -1.73
N GLY A 198 -7.19 9.70 -2.11
CA GLY A 198 -6.67 10.00 -3.43
C GLY A 198 -7.02 8.99 -4.53
N CYS A 199 -7.14 7.70 -4.19
CA CYS A 199 -7.40 6.64 -5.16
C CYS A 199 -8.86 6.59 -5.63
N LYS A 200 -9.09 6.00 -6.80
CA LYS A 200 -10.42 5.79 -7.39
C LYS A 200 -11.08 4.47 -6.99
N ALA A 201 -10.28 3.50 -6.55
CA ALA A 201 -10.73 2.19 -6.09
C ALA A 201 -9.72 1.60 -5.11
N LEU A 202 -10.19 0.66 -4.30
CA LEU A 202 -9.37 -0.14 -3.39
C LEU A 202 -9.28 -1.56 -3.94
N ALA A 203 -8.13 -2.20 -3.83
CA ALA A 203 -7.88 -3.55 -4.30
C ALA A 203 -7.22 -4.38 -3.19
N PRO A 204 -7.98 -4.81 -2.17
CA PRO A 204 -7.48 -5.62 -1.07
C PRO A 204 -7.25 -7.08 -1.48
N ARG A 205 -6.31 -7.73 -0.80
CA ARG A 205 -6.03 -9.16 -0.98
C ARG A 205 -7.06 -10.01 -0.23
N THR A 206 -8.21 -10.22 -0.87
CA THR A 206 -9.37 -10.93 -0.31
C THR A 206 -10.23 -11.56 -1.41
N CYS A 207 -11.24 -12.35 -1.03
CA CYS A 207 -12.22 -12.94 -1.93
C CYS A 207 -13.64 -12.81 -1.38
N MET A 208 -14.62 -12.74 -2.28
CA MET A 208 -16.04 -12.57 -1.95
C MET A 208 -16.63 -13.79 -1.25
N GLU A 209 -16.03 -14.96 -1.42
CA GLU A 209 -16.46 -16.20 -0.79
C GLU A 209 -16.20 -16.22 0.72
N VAL A 210 -15.21 -15.45 1.19
CA VAL A 210 -14.76 -15.45 2.60
C VAL A 210 -15.15 -14.17 3.33
N GLU A 211 -15.02 -13.01 2.70
CA GLU A 211 -15.18 -11.70 3.38
C GLU A 211 -16.28 -10.82 2.78
N ARG A 212 -17.33 -11.40 2.16
CA ARG A 212 -18.39 -10.64 1.46
C ARG A 212 -18.90 -9.42 2.24
N ASP A 213 -19.44 -9.64 3.43
CA ASP A 213 -20.06 -8.58 4.24
C ASP A 213 -19.06 -7.46 4.59
N LEU A 214 -17.78 -7.81 4.72
CA LEU A 214 -16.69 -6.86 5.01
C LEU A 214 -16.23 -6.14 3.75
N VAL A 215 -16.25 -6.78 2.58
CA VAL A 215 -15.95 -6.13 1.30
C VAL A 215 -17.04 -5.10 0.97
N GLU A 216 -18.31 -5.47 1.14
CA GLU A 216 -19.46 -4.57 0.95
C GLU A 216 -19.39 -3.39 1.93
N LEU A 217 -19.13 -3.67 3.22
CA LEU A 217 -18.94 -2.62 4.21
C LEU A 217 -17.72 -1.73 3.90
N LEU A 218 -16.62 -2.27 3.39
CA LEU A 218 -15.44 -1.47 3.01
C LEU A 218 -15.77 -0.50 1.86
N GLU A 219 -16.59 -0.94 0.90
CA GLU A 219 -17.09 -0.09 -0.18
C GLU A 219 -17.95 1.06 0.37
N ASP A 220 -18.84 0.78 1.33
CA ASP A 220 -19.65 1.79 2.01
C ASP A 220 -18.80 2.78 2.81
N LEU A 221 -17.80 2.30 3.57
CA LEU A 221 -16.95 3.13 4.43
C LEU A 221 -16.05 4.11 3.65
N HIS A 222 -15.62 3.72 2.45
CA HIS A 222 -14.75 4.53 1.61
C HIS A 222 -15.48 5.24 0.47
N GLU A 223 -16.76 4.92 0.26
CA GLU A 223 -17.60 5.40 -0.85
C GLU A 223 -16.94 5.15 -2.23
N LYS A 224 -16.28 3.99 -2.37
CA LYS A 224 -15.44 3.67 -3.53
C LYS A 224 -15.50 2.19 -3.89
N PRO A 225 -15.41 1.85 -5.19
CA PRO A 225 -15.36 0.46 -5.61
C PRO A 225 -14.22 -0.31 -4.94
N VAL A 226 -14.57 -1.47 -4.40
CA VAL A 226 -13.61 -2.44 -3.86
C VAL A 226 -13.46 -3.58 -4.85
N LEU A 227 -12.22 -3.82 -5.28
CA LEU A 227 -11.83 -4.87 -6.22
C LEU A 227 -11.17 -6.00 -5.41
N PRO A 228 -11.93 -6.99 -4.92
CA PRO A 228 -11.36 -8.10 -4.16
C PRO A 228 -10.40 -8.88 -5.05
N LEU A 229 -9.11 -8.78 -4.75
CA LEU A 229 -8.08 -9.55 -5.42
C LEU A 229 -7.87 -10.81 -4.60
N ALA A 230 -8.34 -11.94 -5.11
CA ALA A 230 -8.11 -13.24 -4.51
C ALA A 230 -6.61 -13.50 -4.30
N TYR A 231 -6.22 -14.63 -3.72
CA TYR A 231 -4.83 -15.01 -3.54
C TYR A 231 -4.14 -15.22 -4.92
N VAL A 232 -3.80 -14.12 -5.58
CA VAL A 232 -2.74 -14.03 -6.59
C VAL A 232 -1.40 -14.20 -5.86
#